data_AF-A0A096MDC6-F1
#
_entry.id   AF-A0A096MDC6-F1
#
_cell.length_a   1.000
_cell.length_b   1.000
_cell.length_c   1.000
_cell.angle_alpha   90.00
_cell.angle_beta   90.00
_cell.angle_gamma   90.00
#
_symmetry.space_group_name_H-M   'P 1'
#
loop_
_entity.id
_entity.type
_entity.pdbx_description
1 polymer ?
#
loop_
_entity_poly.entity_id
_entity_poly.type
_entity_poly.pdbx_seq_one_letter_code
_entity_poly.pdbx_strand_id
1 'polypeptide(L)'
;TQPAGYYYHGIWRALDGTTVHQLTNNSAISQCLSGKVLHLYGDSTIRQWFEYLISAAPDLKKFDLKSRTQTGPFMALNYAKNILVTFRCHAPPIRFGNLPVSQARYIANELDGLVGGENTAIVIGVWSHFSTFPVEVYIRRLLSIRRAVERLLTRAPGTLVIIRTANPKALSLYETLTNSDWFSIQRDKILRTIFKGVNVRFVDAWEMTLAHYLPHNLHPQRPIISNMLNVVLSHIC
;
A
#
# COMPACT_ATOMS: atom_id res chain seq x y z
N THR A 1 11.71 17.39 7.19
CA THR A 1 11.00 16.30 7.89
C THR A 1 12.05 15.59 8.73
N GLN A 2 11.68 15.13 9.92
CA GLN A 2 12.57 14.25 10.70
C GLN A 2 12.62 12.87 10.03
N PRO A 3 13.75 12.15 10.09
CA PRO A 3 13.85 10.80 9.54
C PRO A 3 12.83 9.86 10.19
N ALA A 4 12.16 9.02 9.40
CA ALA A 4 11.19 8.04 9.92
C ALA A 4 11.86 6.80 10.53
N GLY A 5 13.11 6.54 10.17
CA GLY A 5 13.84 5.34 10.57
C GLY A 5 15.18 5.23 9.87
N TYR A 6 15.86 4.11 10.10
CA TYR A 6 17.14 3.78 9.48
C TYR A 6 17.28 2.27 9.30
N TYR A 7 18.19 1.87 8.41
CA TYR A 7 18.57 0.47 8.26
C TYR A 7 19.76 0.13 9.16
N TYR A 8 19.67 -1.02 9.83
CA TYR A 8 20.80 -1.62 10.55
C TYR A 8 20.86 -3.10 10.19
N HIS A 9 21.97 -3.56 9.61
CA HIS A 9 22.13 -4.93 9.07
C HIS A 9 20.99 -5.38 8.16
N GLY A 10 20.53 -4.50 7.26
CA GLY A 10 19.46 -4.80 6.30
C GLY A 10 18.04 -4.80 6.88
N ILE A 11 17.88 -4.47 8.18
CA ILE A 11 16.60 -4.41 8.88
C ILE A 11 16.22 -2.96 9.14
N TRP A 12 14.99 -2.60 8.80
CA TRP A 12 14.42 -1.29 9.11
C TRP A 12 14.12 -1.14 10.59
N ARG A 13 14.54 -0.02 11.18
CA ARG A 13 14.25 0.39 12.55
C ARG A 13 13.51 1.72 12.52
N ALA A 14 12.27 1.73 12.98
CA ALA A 14 11.48 2.95 13.08
C ALA A 14 11.96 3.82 14.25
N LEU A 15 11.90 5.15 14.07
CA LEU A 15 12.25 6.13 15.09
C LEU A 15 11.04 6.68 15.85
N ASP A 16 9.82 6.31 15.44
CA ASP A 16 8.57 6.72 16.08
C ASP A 16 8.17 5.85 17.27
N GLY A 17 9.06 4.93 17.70
CA GLY A 17 8.82 3.99 18.79
C GLY A 17 8.11 2.70 18.37
N THR A 18 7.73 2.55 17.10
CA THR A 18 7.14 1.31 16.59
C THR A 18 8.18 0.18 16.57
N THR A 19 7.91 -0.90 17.30
CA THR A 19 8.68 -2.14 17.19
C THR A 19 8.33 -2.84 15.88
N VAL A 20 9.30 -3.00 14.99
CA VAL A 20 9.10 -3.66 13.68
C VAL A 20 9.55 -5.12 13.76
N HIS A 21 8.58 -6.03 13.82
CA HIS A 21 8.80 -7.47 13.85
C HIS A 21 9.29 -7.98 12.48
N GLN A 22 10.32 -8.84 12.50
CA GLN A 22 10.85 -9.47 11.29
C GLN A 22 10.06 -10.74 10.96
N LEU A 23 8.98 -10.58 10.21
CA LEU A 23 8.09 -11.67 9.81
C LEU A 23 8.53 -12.23 8.45
N THR A 24 9.75 -12.76 8.40
CA THR A 24 10.44 -13.16 7.16
C THR A 24 10.25 -14.62 6.78
N ASN A 25 9.68 -15.45 7.66
CA ASN A 25 9.38 -16.85 7.37
C ASN A 25 7.89 -17.04 7.02
N ASN A 26 7.61 -18.06 6.20
CA ASN A 26 6.28 -18.31 5.63
C ASN A 26 5.20 -18.50 6.70
N SER A 27 5.54 -19.21 7.79
CA SER A 27 4.58 -19.49 8.87
C SER A 27 4.21 -18.25 9.66
N ALA A 28 5.14 -17.32 9.90
CA ALA A 28 4.89 -16.11 10.67
C ALA A 28 3.95 -15.12 9.96
N ILE A 29 4.10 -14.93 8.64
CA ILE A 29 3.18 -14.07 7.87
C ILE A 29 1.75 -14.62 7.96
N SER A 30 1.57 -15.90 7.66
CA SER A 30 0.24 -16.52 7.72
C SER A 30 -0.31 -16.63 9.13
N GLN A 31 0.55 -16.73 10.15
CA GLN A 31 0.11 -16.67 11.55
C GLN A 31 -0.38 -15.28 11.92
N CYS A 32 0.35 -14.23 11.54
CA CYS A 32 -0.04 -12.84 11.77
C CYS A 32 -1.39 -12.50 11.11
N LEU A 33 -1.61 -13.02 9.90
CA LEU A 33 -2.84 -12.79 9.14
C LEU A 33 -3.98 -13.77 9.51
N SER A 34 -3.78 -14.67 10.46
CA SER A 34 -4.80 -15.65 10.85
C SER A 34 -6.08 -14.97 11.33
N GLY A 35 -7.21 -15.36 10.75
CA GLY A 35 -8.53 -14.76 11.01
C GLY A 35 -8.70 -13.33 10.48
N LYS A 36 -7.77 -12.82 9.65
CA LYS A 36 -7.79 -11.45 9.13
C LYS A 36 -8.21 -11.38 7.67
N VAL A 37 -8.83 -10.26 7.33
CA VAL A 37 -9.07 -9.80 5.97
C VAL A 37 -8.17 -8.61 5.69
N LEU A 38 -7.30 -8.72 4.68
CA LEU A 38 -6.41 -7.67 4.23
C LEU A 38 -6.83 -7.16 2.86
N HIS A 39 -7.26 -5.90 2.78
CA HIS A 39 -7.58 -5.23 1.53
C HIS A 39 -6.47 -4.30 1.09
N LEU A 40 -5.93 -4.53 -0.11
CA LEU A 40 -4.87 -3.72 -0.71
C LEU A 40 -5.47 -2.89 -1.86
N TYR A 41 -5.57 -1.58 -1.67
CA TYR A 41 -6.11 -0.65 -2.65
C TYR A 41 -5.02 0.30 -3.16
N GLY A 42 -4.85 0.40 -4.46
CA GLY A 42 -3.84 1.33 -4.96
C GLY A 42 -3.44 1.18 -6.40
N ASP A 43 -2.20 1.54 -6.68
CA ASP A 43 -1.57 1.39 -7.98
C ASP A 43 -0.67 0.14 -8.04
N SER A 44 0.17 0.05 -9.06
CA SER A 44 1.11 -1.07 -9.24
C SER A 44 2.08 -1.22 -8.08
N THR A 45 2.31 -0.16 -7.28
CA THR A 45 3.20 -0.23 -6.12
C THR A 45 2.55 -1.07 -5.01
N ILE A 46 1.25 -0.94 -4.77
CA ILE A 46 0.50 -1.79 -3.83
C ILE A 46 0.28 -3.20 -4.39
N ARG A 47 0.10 -3.35 -5.71
CA ARG A 47 0.07 -4.67 -6.35
C ARG A 47 1.31 -5.50 -6.01
N GLN A 48 2.48 -4.85 -5.97
CA GLN A 48 3.74 -5.50 -5.60
C GLN A 48 3.72 -6.09 -4.18
N TRP A 49 2.99 -5.49 -3.23
CA TRP A 49 2.86 -6.02 -1.88
C TRP A 49 2.00 -7.30 -1.86
N PHE A 50 0.93 -7.33 -2.64
CA PHE A 50 0.12 -8.55 -2.83
C PHE A 50 0.96 -9.70 -3.41
N GLU A 51 1.75 -9.41 -4.45
CA GLU A 51 2.63 -10.38 -5.10
C GLU A 51 3.71 -10.89 -4.14
N TYR A 52 4.28 -10.01 -3.32
CA TYR A 52 5.24 -10.39 -2.29
C TYR A 52 4.60 -11.34 -1.28
N LEU A 53 3.43 -10.99 -0.73
CA LEU A 53 2.76 -11.79 0.32
C LEU A 53 2.52 -13.23 -0.15
N ILE A 54 2.05 -13.42 -1.39
CA ILE A 54 1.82 -14.76 -1.94
C ILE A 54 3.13 -15.51 -2.19
N SER A 55 4.18 -14.82 -2.63
CA SER A 55 5.49 -15.44 -2.80
C SER A 55 6.14 -15.81 -1.47
N ALA A 56 5.92 -15.02 -0.43
CA ALA A 56 6.53 -15.19 0.90
C ALA A 56 5.71 -16.09 1.83
N ALA A 57 4.44 -16.35 1.54
CA ALA A 57 3.59 -17.24 2.32
C ALA A 57 2.87 -18.23 1.38
N PRO A 58 3.51 -19.36 1.00
CA PRO A 58 2.96 -20.28 0.00
C PRO A 58 1.66 -20.99 0.41
N ASP A 59 1.26 -20.94 1.68
CA ASP A 59 -0.04 -21.42 2.17
C ASP A 59 -1.18 -20.43 1.88
N LEU A 60 -0.89 -19.17 1.55
CA LEU A 60 -1.83 -18.23 0.92
C LEU A 60 -1.97 -18.55 -0.58
N LYS A 61 -3.07 -19.20 -0.95
CA LYS A 61 -3.32 -19.63 -2.33
C LYS A 61 -4.02 -18.52 -3.11
N LYS A 62 -3.39 -18.06 -4.19
CA LYS A 62 -4.01 -17.14 -5.15
C LYS A 62 -5.19 -17.83 -5.83
N PHE A 63 -6.35 -17.20 -5.79
CA PHE A 63 -7.51 -17.61 -6.57
C PHE A 63 -7.52 -16.89 -7.92
N ASP A 64 -7.63 -17.65 -9.02
CA ASP A 64 -7.60 -17.10 -10.36
C ASP A 64 -8.97 -16.54 -10.77
N LEU A 65 -9.12 -15.22 -10.61
CA LEU A 65 -10.29 -14.46 -11.03
C LEU A 65 -10.37 -14.20 -12.54
N LYS A 66 -9.44 -14.78 -13.35
CA LYS A 66 -9.29 -14.48 -14.79
C LYS A 66 -9.03 -12.99 -15.08
N SER A 67 -8.45 -12.31 -14.10
CA SER A 67 -8.09 -10.90 -14.16
C SER A 67 -6.78 -10.67 -14.91
N ARG A 68 -6.63 -9.48 -15.50
CA ARG A 68 -5.37 -9.08 -16.12
C ARG A 68 -4.29 -8.87 -15.04
N THR A 69 -3.09 -9.36 -15.31
CA THR A 69 -1.95 -9.30 -14.38
C THR A 69 -1.57 -7.86 -13.98
N GLN A 70 -1.77 -6.88 -14.85
CA GLN A 70 -1.38 -5.51 -14.54
C GLN A 70 -2.39 -4.78 -13.66
N THR A 71 -3.69 -5.11 -13.78
CA THR A 71 -4.80 -4.28 -13.27
C THR A 71 -5.57 -4.92 -12.12
N GLY A 72 -5.47 -6.24 -11.94
CA GLY A 72 -6.34 -6.97 -11.02
C GLY A 72 -7.80 -7.00 -11.51
N PRO A 73 -8.78 -7.32 -10.63
CA PRO A 73 -8.62 -7.58 -9.19
C PRO A 73 -7.90 -8.89 -8.90
N PHE A 74 -7.26 -9.00 -7.74
CA PHE A 74 -6.68 -10.25 -7.25
C PHE A 74 -7.24 -10.67 -5.90
N MET A 75 -7.18 -11.97 -5.66
CA MET A 75 -7.60 -12.60 -4.41
C MET A 75 -6.65 -13.73 -4.07
N ALA A 76 -6.31 -13.85 -2.79
CA ALA A 76 -5.62 -15.00 -2.23
C ALA A 76 -6.23 -15.35 -0.88
N LEU A 77 -6.22 -16.63 -0.55
CA LEU A 77 -6.92 -17.16 0.61
C LEU A 77 -6.15 -18.29 1.28
N ASN A 78 -6.36 -18.44 2.58
CA ASN A 78 -6.01 -19.63 3.33
C ASN A 78 -7.23 -20.04 4.14
N TYR A 79 -7.96 -21.06 3.67
CA TYR A 79 -9.21 -21.49 4.30
C TYR A 79 -9.00 -21.99 5.73
N ALA A 80 -7.93 -22.74 6.00
CA ALA A 80 -7.66 -23.31 7.32
C ALA A 80 -7.40 -22.24 8.39
N LYS A 81 -6.76 -21.13 8.00
CA LYS A 81 -6.48 -19.99 8.88
C LYS A 81 -7.47 -18.84 8.74
N ASN A 82 -8.55 -19.02 7.96
CA ASN A 82 -9.54 -18.00 7.66
C ASN A 82 -8.92 -16.64 7.22
N ILE A 83 -7.99 -16.70 6.26
CA ILE A 83 -7.28 -15.51 5.75
C ILE A 83 -7.84 -15.15 4.38
N LEU A 84 -8.14 -13.87 4.17
CA LEU A 84 -8.46 -13.31 2.86
C LEU A 84 -7.55 -12.11 2.58
N VAL A 85 -6.82 -12.15 1.47
CA VAL A 85 -6.04 -11.02 0.96
C VAL A 85 -6.58 -10.64 -0.41
N THR A 86 -6.86 -9.36 -0.63
CA THR A 86 -7.36 -8.86 -1.92
C THR A 86 -6.52 -7.70 -2.41
N PHE A 87 -6.41 -7.56 -3.73
CA PHE A 87 -5.88 -6.36 -4.37
C PHE A 87 -6.87 -5.81 -5.38
N ARG A 88 -7.09 -4.49 -5.34
CA ARG A 88 -7.81 -3.76 -6.39
C ARG A 88 -7.04 -2.51 -6.79
N CYS A 89 -6.91 -2.32 -8.11
CA CYS A 89 -6.37 -1.07 -8.62
C CYS A 89 -7.40 0.06 -8.51
N HIS A 90 -6.94 1.28 -8.24
CA HIS A 90 -7.78 2.46 -8.26
C HIS A 90 -8.25 2.81 -9.69
N ALA A 91 -9.46 3.34 -9.80
CA ALA A 91 -10.00 3.92 -11.03
C ALA A 91 -9.19 5.15 -11.52
N PRO A 92 -9.41 5.63 -12.77
CA PRO A 92 -8.62 6.68 -13.41
C PRO A 92 -8.29 7.93 -12.56
N PRO A 93 -7.14 8.59 -12.79
CA PRO A 93 -6.17 8.34 -13.86
C PRO A 93 -5.34 7.07 -13.67
N ILE A 94 -4.95 6.42 -14.76
CA ILE A 94 -4.17 5.17 -14.76
C ILE A 94 -3.03 5.32 -15.76
N ARG A 95 -1.83 4.81 -15.40
CA ARG A 95 -0.64 4.81 -16.27
C ARG A 95 -0.19 3.41 -16.69
N PHE A 96 -1.15 2.56 -17.01
CA PHE A 96 -0.92 1.25 -17.61
C PHE A 96 -2.00 0.91 -18.64
N GLY A 97 -1.88 -0.25 -19.31
CA GLY A 97 -2.79 -0.66 -20.40
C GLY A 97 -4.26 -0.85 -20.00
N ASN A 98 -5.10 -1.31 -20.93
CA ASN A 98 -6.56 -1.23 -20.82
C ASN A 98 -7.12 -1.84 -19.51
N LEU A 99 -7.78 -1.01 -18.70
CA LEU A 99 -8.67 -1.39 -17.60
C LEU A 99 -10.12 -1.42 -18.14
N PRO A 100 -10.82 -2.56 -18.13
CA PRO A 100 -12.23 -2.60 -18.50
C PRO A 100 -13.05 -1.68 -17.59
N VAL A 101 -13.96 -0.88 -18.17
CA VAL A 101 -14.82 0.05 -17.42
C VAL A 101 -15.62 -0.69 -16.34
N SER A 102 -16.07 -1.91 -16.61
CA SER A 102 -16.77 -2.78 -15.65
C SER A 102 -15.94 -3.16 -14.41
N GLN A 103 -14.61 -3.04 -14.50
CA GLN A 103 -13.65 -3.32 -13.42
C GLN A 103 -13.11 -2.03 -12.77
N ALA A 104 -13.49 -0.85 -13.26
CA ALA A 104 -13.07 0.42 -12.67
C ALA A 104 -13.77 0.65 -11.33
N ARG A 105 -12.99 0.65 -10.25
CA ARG A 105 -13.49 0.87 -8.89
C ARG A 105 -12.76 2.03 -8.21
N TYR A 106 -13.53 2.97 -7.68
CA TYR A 106 -12.99 4.04 -6.85
C TYR A 106 -12.79 3.52 -5.43
N ILE A 107 -11.62 3.78 -4.84
CA ILE A 107 -11.29 3.34 -3.48
C ILE A 107 -12.34 3.83 -2.48
N ALA A 108 -12.80 5.08 -2.60
CA ALA A 108 -13.85 5.61 -1.74
C ALA A 108 -15.12 4.72 -1.75
N ASN A 109 -15.57 4.29 -2.93
CA ASN A 109 -16.76 3.44 -3.06
C ASN A 109 -16.51 2.03 -2.50
N GLU A 110 -15.31 1.48 -2.69
CA GLU A 110 -14.95 0.20 -2.09
C GLU A 110 -14.99 0.29 -0.56
N LEU A 111 -14.40 1.32 0.03
CA LEU A 111 -14.42 1.56 1.48
C LEU A 111 -15.85 1.78 2.03
N ASP A 112 -16.73 2.42 1.27
CA ASP A 112 -18.13 2.60 1.65
C ASP A 112 -18.91 1.28 1.67
N GLY A 113 -18.53 0.31 0.84
CA GLY A 113 -19.12 -1.03 0.81
C GLY A 113 -18.51 -2.03 1.80
N LEU A 114 -17.43 -1.67 2.51
CA LEU A 114 -16.80 -2.56 3.50
C LEU A 114 -17.52 -2.52 4.84
N VAL A 115 -17.67 -3.70 5.44
CA VAL A 115 -18.12 -3.86 6.83
C VAL A 115 -17.06 -3.32 7.80
N GLY A 116 -15.79 -3.69 7.61
CA GLY A 116 -14.68 -3.33 8.50
C GLY A 116 -14.64 -4.17 9.80
N GLY A 117 -13.91 -3.69 10.79
CA GLY A 117 -13.83 -4.26 12.15
C GLY A 117 -12.43 -4.73 12.56
N GLU A 118 -12.32 -5.29 13.75
CA GLU A 118 -11.05 -5.70 14.41
C GLU A 118 -10.22 -6.73 13.62
N ASN A 119 -10.87 -7.44 12.69
CA ASN A 119 -10.23 -8.42 11.82
C ASN A 119 -9.97 -7.90 10.41
N THR A 120 -10.23 -6.62 10.13
CA THR A 120 -10.02 -6.01 8.82
C THR A 120 -8.87 -5.02 8.86
N ALA A 121 -7.89 -5.25 8.00
CA ALA A 121 -6.80 -4.32 7.71
C ALA A 121 -6.89 -3.84 6.27
N ILE A 122 -6.63 -2.55 6.06
CA ILE A 122 -6.71 -1.90 4.75
C ILE A 122 -5.42 -1.16 4.50
N VAL A 123 -4.81 -1.40 3.35
CA VAL A 123 -3.66 -0.63 2.86
C VAL A 123 -4.10 0.20 1.66
N ILE A 124 -3.79 1.50 1.69
CA ILE A 124 -4.06 2.43 0.59
C ILE A 124 -2.75 3.03 0.10
N GLY A 125 -2.44 2.88 -1.18
CA GLY A 125 -1.29 3.51 -1.83
C GLY A 125 -1.65 4.04 -3.20
N VAL A 126 -1.81 5.36 -3.29
CA VAL A 126 -2.28 6.04 -4.51
C VAL A 126 -1.39 7.25 -4.71
N TRP A 127 -0.49 7.20 -5.69
CA TRP A 127 0.33 8.37 -6.02
C TRP A 127 0.97 8.28 -7.42
N SER A 128 1.42 7.09 -7.83
CA SER A 128 2.30 6.94 -9.00
C SER A 128 1.62 7.30 -10.32
N HIS A 129 0.30 7.07 -10.44
CA HIS A 129 -0.46 7.47 -11.62
C HIS A 129 -0.81 8.96 -11.65
N PHE A 130 -0.71 9.64 -10.51
CA PHE A 130 -1.02 11.07 -10.35
C PHE A 130 0.22 11.96 -10.50
N SER A 131 1.41 11.37 -10.70
CA SER A 131 2.66 12.10 -10.86
C SER A 131 2.69 12.98 -12.11
N THR A 132 1.96 12.59 -13.17
CA THR A 132 1.84 13.32 -14.45
C THR A 132 0.61 14.23 -14.53
N PHE A 133 -0.17 14.34 -13.45
CA PHE A 133 -1.39 15.15 -13.41
C PHE A 133 -1.20 16.40 -12.55
N PRO A 134 -1.96 17.48 -12.81
CA PRO A 134 -2.03 18.62 -11.91
C PRO A 134 -2.34 18.19 -10.47
N VAL A 135 -1.73 18.87 -9.51
CA VAL A 135 -1.77 18.50 -8.09
C VAL A 135 -3.19 18.50 -7.52
N GLU A 136 -4.07 19.33 -8.09
CA GLU A 136 -5.48 19.46 -7.74
C GLU A 136 -6.25 18.15 -7.96
N VAL A 137 -5.88 17.40 -9.01
CA VAL A 137 -6.49 16.08 -9.29
C VAL A 137 -6.14 15.11 -8.16
N TYR A 138 -4.89 15.15 -7.70
CA TYR A 138 -4.44 14.33 -6.58
C TYR A 138 -5.11 14.72 -5.26
N ILE A 139 -5.16 16.01 -4.94
CA ILE A 139 -5.83 16.54 -3.75
C ILE A 139 -7.29 16.11 -3.72
N ARG A 140 -8.04 16.31 -4.82
CA ARG A 140 -9.45 15.90 -4.91
C ARG A 140 -9.62 14.40 -4.69
N ARG A 141 -8.74 13.57 -5.27
CA ARG A 141 -8.76 12.12 -5.06
C ARG A 141 -8.57 11.77 -3.58
N LEU A 142 -7.56 12.35 -2.94
CA LEU A 142 -7.24 12.06 -1.55
C LEU A 142 -8.32 12.56 -0.59
N LEU A 143 -8.92 13.72 -0.82
CA LEU A 143 -10.04 14.22 0.00
C LEU A 143 -11.24 13.27 -0.04
N SER A 144 -11.58 12.71 -1.22
CA SER A 144 -12.65 11.71 -1.33
C SER A 144 -12.31 10.41 -0.59
N ILE A 145 -11.05 9.95 -0.65
CA ILE A 145 -10.60 8.76 0.09
C ILE A 145 -10.61 9.04 1.60
N ARG A 146 -10.10 10.20 2.06
CA ARG A 146 -10.09 10.60 3.47
C ARG A 146 -11.50 10.53 4.06
N ARG A 147 -12.49 11.14 3.40
CA ARG A 147 -13.89 11.11 3.86
C ARG A 147 -14.45 9.69 3.95
N ALA A 148 -14.10 8.81 3.01
CA ALA A 148 -14.53 7.42 3.05
C ALA A 148 -13.86 6.63 4.19
N VAL A 149 -12.58 6.88 4.45
CA VAL A 149 -11.87 6.34 5.62
C VAL A 149 -12.51 6.83 6.92
N GLU A 150 -12.85 8.11 7.04
CA GLU A 150 -13.53 8.65 8.23
C GLU A 150 -14.90 8.00 8.44
N ARG A 151 -15.70 7.82 7.38
CA ARG A 151 -16.98 7.09 7.46
C ARG A 151 -16.79 5.64 7.89
N LEU A 152 -15.79 4.95 7.34
CA LEU A 152 -15.48 3.58 7.70
C LEU A 152 -15.06 3.46 9.17
N LEU A 153 -14.15 4.31 9.65
CA LEU A 153 -13.70 4.30 11.04
C LEU A 153 -14.79 4.74 12.01
N THR A 154 -15.74 5.57 11.57
CA THR A 154 -16.94 5.89 12.36
C THR A 154 -17.85 4.67 12.52
N ARG A 155 -18.06 3.89 11.45
CA ARG A 155 -18.94 2.69 11.48
C ARG A 155 -18.27 1.49 12.14
N ALA A 156 -16.97 1.34 11.97
CA ALA A 156 -16.18 0.18 12.35
C ALA A 156 -14.81 0.62 12.90
N PRO A 157 -14.77 1.18 14.12
CA PRO A 157 -13.57 1.82 14.70
C PRO A 157 -12.41 0.85 14.92
N GLY A 158 -12.67 -0.46 15.01
CA GLY A 158 -11.63 -1.50 15.08
C GLY A 158 -10.89 -1.76 13.76
N THR A 159 -11.28 -1.13 12.64
CA THR A 159 -10.61 -1.33 11.34
C THR A 159 -9.23 -0.68 11.33
N LEU A 160 -8.19 -1.43 10.98
CA LEU A 160 -6.86 -0.89 10.78
C LEU A 160 -6.72 -0.30 9.37
N VAL A 161 -6.34 0.97 9.24
CA VAL A 161 -6.07 1.62 7.96
C VAL A 161 -4.62 2.10 7.90
N ILE A 162 -3.90 1.65 6.89
CA ILE A 162 -2.48 1.92 6.65
C ILE A 162 -2.34 2.65 5.32
N ILE A 163 -1.62 3.76 5.33
CA ILE A 163 -1.34 4.57 4.15
C ILE A 163 0.11 4.36 3.73
N ARG A 164 0.33 3.95 2.48
CA ARG A 164 1.65 3.90 1.87
C ARG A 164 1.97 5.27 1.25
N THR A 165 3.14 5.81 1.58
CA THR A 165 3.63 7.07 0.98
C THR A 165 4.26 6.86 -0.40
N ALA A 166 4.55 7.97 -1.10
CA ALA A 166 5.32 7.91 -2.34
C ALA A 166 6.75 7.42 -2.07
N ASN A 167 7.45 6.94 -3.10
CA ASN A 167 8.87 6.60 -2.99
C ASN A 167 9.68 7.14 -4.18
N PRO A 168 10.98 7.40 -4.00
CA PRO A 168 11.83 7.84 -5.10
C PRO A 168 11.96 6.77 -6.18
N LYS A 169 12.29 7.21 -7.40
CA LYS A 169 12.55 6.31 -8.53
C LYS A 169 13.73 6.79 -9.38
N ALA A 170 14.48 5.86 -9.96
CA ALA A 170 15.51 6.19 -10.93
C ALA A 170 14.91 6.94 -12.12
N LEU A 171 15.58 8.02 -12.52
CA LEU A 171 15.18 8.88 -13.62
C LEU A 171 15.93 8.45 -14.90
N SER A 172 15.36 7.48 -15.62
CA SER A 172 15.75 7.24 -17.03
C SER A 172 15.35 8.43 -17.89
N LEU A 173 15.83 8.51 -19.14
CA LEU A 173 15.48 9.60 -20.06
C LEU A 173 13.97 9.82 -20.17
N TYR A 174 13.19 8.75 -20.35
CA TYR A 174 11.72 8.82 -20.38
C TYR A 174 11.11 9.30 -19.06
N GLU A 175 11.68 8.87 -17.94
CA GLU A 175 11.17 9.22 -16.62
C GLU A 175 11.45 10.67 -16.27
N THR A 176 12.63 11.21 -16.61
CA THR A 176 12.96 12.63 -16.44
C THR A 176 11.98 13.56 -17.17
N LEU A 177 11.42 13.11 -18.31
CA LEU A 177 10.44 13.87 -19.08
C LEU A 177 9.03 13.84 -18.48
N THR A 178 8.71 12.85 -17.64
CA THR A 178 7.33 12.61 -17.17
C THR A 178 7.19 12.59 -15.65
N ASN A 179 8.28 12.55 -14.90
CA ASN A 179 8.31 12.38 -13.46
C ASN A 179 9.49 13.17 -12.85
N SER A 180 9.31 13.60 -11.60
CA SER A 180 10.37 14.20 -10.80
C SER A 180 10.16 13.82 -9.33
N ASP A 181 11.22 13.39 -8.67
CA ASP A 181 11.18 13.08 -7.24
C ASP A 181 10.82 14.31 -6.40
N TRP A 182 11.08 15.53 -6.89
CA TRP A 182 10.59 16.78 -6.29
C TRP A 182 9.06 16.84 -6.23
N PHE A 183 8.41 16.41 -7.31
CA PHE A 183 6.95 16.34 -7.41
C PHE A 183 6.37 15.16 -6.64
N SER A 184 7.11 14.05 -6.53
CA SER A 184 6.74 12.89 -5.71
C SER A 184 6.75 13.22 -4.22
N ILE A 185 7.78 13.90 -3.71
CA ILE A 185 7.84 14.30 -2.29
C ILE A 185 6.78 15.36 -1.95
N GLN A 186 6.44 16.26 -2.87
CA GLN A 186 5.31 17.18 -2.68
C GLN A 186 3.98 16.43 -2.49
N ARG A 187 3.75 15.37 -3.28
CA ARG A 187 2.56 14.50 -3.13
C ARG A 187 2.55 13.78 -1.80
N ASP A 188 3.69 13.28 -1.33
CA ASP A 188 3.79 12.70 0.02
C ASP A 188 3.41 13.72 1.12
N LYS A 189 3.94 14.95 1.05
CA LYS A 189 3.58 16.02 2.01
C LYS A 189 2.08 16.33 2.00
N ILE A 190 1.46 16.36 0.81
CA ILE A 190 0.02 16.55 0.65
C ILE A 190 -0.75 15.38 1.26
N LEU A 191 -0.34 14.14 0.97
CA LEU A 191 -0.95 12.94 1.52
C LEU A 191 -0.97 12.97 3.05
N ARG A 192 0.18 13.24 3.68
CA ARG A 192 0.27 13.36 5.14
C ARG A 192 -0.59 14.49 5.70
N THR A 193 -0.62 15.63 5.02
CA THR A 193 -1.46 16.77 5.42
C THR A 193 -2.94 16.41 5.35
N ILE A 194 -3.37 15.77 4.25
CA ILE A 194 -4.75 15.35 4.05
C ILE A 194 -5.16 14.24 5.01
N PHE A 195 -4.25 13.40 5.51
CA PHE A 195 -4.60 12.37 6.51
C PHE A 195 -4.28 12.79 7.95
N LYS A 196 -3.80 14.02 8.17
CA LYS A 196 -3.54 14.54 9.52
C LYS A 196 -4.80 14.48 10.37
N GLY A 197 -4.68 13.95 11.59
CA GLY A 197 -5.78 13.81 12.53
C GLY A 197 -6.76 12.67 12.25
N VAL A 198 -6.55 11.87 11.19
CA VAL A 198 -7.29 10.62 10.97
C VAL A 198 -6.53 9.49 11.66
N ASN A 199 -7.24 8.55 12.31
CA ASN A 199 -6.62 7.37 12.92
C ASN A 199 -6.17 6.37 11.85
N VAL A 200 -5.06 6.70 11.19
CA VAL A 200 -4.36 5.84 10.22
C VAL A 200 -2.92 5.62 10.67
N ARG A 201 -2.27 4.60 10.11
CA ARG A 201 -0.83 4.38 10.22
C ARG A 201 -0.16 4.66 8.88
N PHE A 202 1.12 5.02 8.89
CA PHE A 202 1.89 5.27 7.67
C PHE A 202 3.00 4.24 7.52
N VAL A 203 3.17 3.74 6.30
CA VAL A 203 4.42 3.09 5.89
C VAL A 203 5.19 4.12 5.06
N ASP A 204 6.30 4.59 5.63
CA ASP A 204 7.12 5.63 5.03
C ASP A 204 8.00 5.07 3.90
N ALA A 205 7.37 4.76 2.77
CA ALA A 205 8.03 4.19 1.62
C ALA A 205 9.12 5.11 1.03
N TRP A 206 9.00 6.42 1.25
CA TRP A 206 10.01 7.40 0.86
C TRP A 206 11.31 7.16 1.62
N GLU A 207 11.27 7.28 2.95
CA GLU A 207 12.45 7.13 3.81
C GLU A 207 13.02 5.71 3.74
N MET A 208 12.15 4.69 3.70
CA MET A 208 12.59 3.28 3.58
C MET A 208 13.27 2.98 2.25
N THR A 209 12.93 3.68 1.17
CA THR A 209 13.65 3.51 -0.11
C THR A 209 14.93 4.35 -0.12
N LEU A 210 14.87 5.59 0.37
CA LEU A 210 15.99 6.52 0.39
C LEU A 210 17.14 6.05 1.28
N ALA A 211 16.84 5.46 2.43
CA ALA A 211 17.83 5.00 3.40
C ALA A 211 18.46 3.65 3.05
N HIS A 212 18.00 2.98 1.98
CA HIS A 212 18.53 1.68 1.57
C HIS A 212 19.62 1.84 0.51
N TYR A 213 20.64 0.98 0.53
CA TYR A 213 21.72 0.98 -0.48
C TYR A 213 21.28 0.54 -1.89
N LEU A 214 20.03 0.08 -2.05
CA LEU A 214 19.53 -0.40 -3.34
C LEU A 214 19.05 0.79 -4.16
N PRO A 215 19.14 0.72 -5.50
CA PRO A 215 18.80 1.85 -6.36
C PRO A 215 17.34 2.26 -6.20
N HIS A 216 17.09 3.58 -6.27
CA HIS A 216 15.75 4.13 -6.30
C HIS A 216 14.95 3.50 -7.44
N ASN A 217 13.75 2.99 -7.15
CA ASN A 217 12.90 2.37 -8.16
C ASN A 217 11.42 2.55 -7.77
N LEU A 218 10.57 2.89 -8.74
CA LEU A 218 9.12 2.96 -8.54
C LEU A 218 8.57 1.63 -7.99
N HIS A 219 9.17 0.53 -8.41
CA HIS A 219 8.96 -0.82 -7.89
C HIS A 219 10.21 -1.24 -7.11
N PRO A 220 10.33 -0.86 -5.81
CA PRO A 220 11.51 -1.22 -5.01
C PRO A 220 11.79 -2.71 -5.02
N GLN A 221 13.06 -3.07 -4.86
CA GLN A 221 13.45 -4.47 -4.84
C GLN A 221 12.95 -5.19 -3.59
N ARG A 222 12.94 -6.53 -3.67
CA ARG A 222 12.36 -7.42 -2.65
C ARG A 222 12.79 -7.14 -1.19
N PRO A 223 14.06 -6.81 -0.87
CA PRO A 223 14.45 -6.49 0.51
C PRO A 223 13.76 -5.26 1.10
N ILE A 224 13.53 -4.22 0.28
CA ILE A 224 12.79 -3.01 0.71
C ILE A 224 11.32 -3.36 0.93
N ILE A 225 10.70 -4.11 0.01
CA ILE A 225 9.30 -4.55 0.12
C ILE A 225 9.07 -5.44 1.34
N SER A 226 10.02 -6.34 1.63
CA SER A 226 10.01 -7.16 2.84
C SER A 226 9.94 -6.30 4.10
N ASN A 227 10.80 -5.29 4.21
CA ASN A 227 10.80 -4.39 5.36
C ASN A 227 9.53 -3.54 5.44
N MET A 228 9.01 -3.03 4.31
CA MET A 228 7.73 -2.32 4.29
C MET A 228 6.58 -3.19 4.80
N LEU A 229 6.55 -4.47 4.38
CA LEU A 229 5.54 -5.41 4.84
C LEU A 229 5.74 -5.85 6.29
N ASN A 230 6.97 -5.91 6.79
CA ASN A 230 7.21 -6.10 8.23
C ASN A 230 6.57 -4.97 9.04
N VAL A 231 6.64 -3.71 8.59
CA VAL A 231 5.93 -2.59 9.24
C VAL A 231 4.42 -2.78 9.17
N VAL A 232 3.87 -3.13 8.00
CA VAL A 232 2.43 -3.40 7.83
C VAL A 232 1.95 -4.48 8.78
N LEU A 233 2.66 -5.62 8.81
CA LEU A 233 2.28 -6.76 9.62
C LEU A 233 2.45 -6.47 11.11
N SER A 234 3.47 -5.68 11.51
CA SER A 234 3.67 -5.23 12.91
C SER A 234 2.57 -4.29 13.43
N HIS A 235 1.70 -3.78 12.55
CA HIS A 235 0.50 -3.06 12.95
C HIS A 235 -0.74 -3.97 13.04
N ILE A 236 -0.72 -5.13 12.36
CA ILE A 236 -1.81 -6.10 12.34
C ILE A 236 -1.70 -7.07 13.52
N CYS A 237 -0.47 -7.47 13.83
CA CYS A 237 -0.03 -8.28 14.96
C CYS A 237 1.29 -7.69 15.48
#